data_AF-A0A2K6NCE8-F1
#
_entry.id   AF-A0A2K6NCE8-F1
#
_cell.length_a   1.000
_cell.length_b   1.000
_cell.length_c   1.000
_cell.angle_alpha   90.00
_cell.angle_beta   90.00
_cell.angle_gamma   90.00
#
_symmetry.space_group_name_H-M   'P 1'
#
loop_
_entity.id
_entity.type
_entity.pdbx_description
1 polymer ?
#
loop_
_entity_poly.entity_id
_entity_poly.type
_entity_poly.pdbx_seq_one_letter_code
_entity_poly.pdbx_strand_id
1 'polypeptide(L)'
;MAVVPASLSGQDVGSFAYLTIKDRIPQILTKVIDTLHRHKSEFFEKHGEEGVEAEKKAISLLSKLRNELQTDKPIIPLVEKFVDTDIWNQYLEYQQSLLNESDGKSRWFYSPWLFVECYMYRRIHEAVIQSPPIDYFDVFKESKEQNFYESQESVIALCTHLQQLIKTIEDLNENQLKDEFFKLLQISLWGNKCDLSLSGGESSSEKTDVLNSLEDLKPFILLNDMEHLWSLLMLFCF
;
A
#
# COMPACT_ATOMS: atom_id res chain seq x y z
N MET A 1 30.61 7.72 13.87
CA MET A 1 29.40 6.92 13.57
C MET A 1 28.36 7.89 13.03
N ALA A 2 27.78 7.62 11.86
CA ALA A 2 26.72 8.49 11.33
C ALA A 2 25.50 8.38 12.25
N VAL A 3 24.97 9.53 12.70
CA VAL A 3 23.76 9.60 13.50
C VAL A 3 22.57 9.38 12.57
N VAL A 4 21.64 8.50 12.95
CA VAL A 4 20.41 8.27 12.18
C VAL A 4 19.52 9.51 12.31
N PRO A 5 19.05 10.10 11.20
CA PRO A 5 18.19 11.28 11.25
C PRO A 5 16.81 10.96 11.85
N ALA A 6 16.10 11.99 12.28
CA ALA A 6 14.71 11.85 12.75
C ALA A 6 13.80 11.29 11.65
N SER A 7 12.78 10.54 12.05
CA SER A 7 11.79 10.00 11.12
C SER A 7 10.92 11.11 10.52
N LEU A 8 10.49 10.94 9.27
CA LEU A 8 9.37 11.70 8.73
C LEU A 8 8.14 11.48 9.61
N SER A 9 7.39 12.54 9.89
CA SER A 9 6.21 12.52 10.78
C SER A 9 5.27 13.67 10.43
N GLY A 10 4.08 13.68 11.03
CA GLY A 10 3.14 14.81 10.94
C GLY A 10 3.55 16.04 11.76
N GLN A 11 4.75 16.10 12.34
CA GLN A 11 5.18 17.24 13.14
C GLN A 11 5.51 18.46 12.25
N ASP A 12 6.09 18.22 11.08
CA ASP A 12 6.30 19.25 10.08
C ASP A 12 5.05 19.40 9.21
N VAL A 13 4.30 20.48 9.46
CA VAL A 13 3.06 20.80 8.74
C VAL A 13 3.24 21.10 7.26
N GLY A 14 4.47 21.39 6.81
CA GLY A 14 4.81 21.57 5.39
C GLY A 14 5.17 20.27 4.67
N SER A 15 5.29 19.16 5.40
CA SER A 15 5.74 17.89 4.85
C SER A 15 4.63 17.11 4.14
N PHE A 16 5.02 16.23 3.21
CA PHE A 16 4.11 15.29 2.58
C PHE A 16 3.53 14.27 3.58
N ALA A 17 4.26 13.93 4.64
CA ALA A 17 3.78 13.07 5.71
C ALA A 17 2.58 13.70 6.45
N TYR A 18 2.67 14.99 6.79
CA TYR A 18 1.55 15.72 7.38
C TYR A 18 0.33 15.75 6.44
N LEU A 19 0.52 16.09 5.16
CA LEU A 19 -0.55 16.08 4.16
C LEU A 19 -1.22 14.70 4.07
N THR A 20 -0.42 13.63 4.07
CA THR A 20 -0.91 12.26 3.98
C THR A 20 -1.73 11.88 5.20
N ILE A 21 -1.21 12.13 6.40
CA ILE A 21 -1.90 11.84 7.67
C ILE A 21 -3.19 12.68 7.79
N LYS A 22 -3.12 13.97 7.40
CA LYS A 22 -4.21 14.92 7.57
C LYS A 22 -5.38 14.70 6.62
N ASP A 23 -5.08 14.43 5.34
CA ASP A 23 -6.08 14.47 4.28
C ASP A 23 -6.26 13.10 3.60
N ARG A 24 -5.17 12.40 3.26
CA ARG A 24 -5.25 11.14 2.49
C ARG A 24 -5.74 9.96 3.33
N ILE A 25 -5.19 9.76 4.53
CA ILE A 25 -5.60 8.64 5.40
C ILE A 25 -7.10 8.72 5.76
N PRO A 26 -7.68 9.88 6.13
CA PRO A 26 -9.11 9.98 6.36
C PRO A 26 -9.97 9.67 5.12
N GLN A 27 -9.50 10.02 3.93
CA GLN A 27 -10.17 9.66 2.67
C GLN A 27 -10.17 8.14 2.46
N ILE A 28 -9.03 7.47 2.67
CA ILE A 28 -8.91 6.01 2.59
C ILE A 28 -9.88 5.34 3.55
N LEU A 29 -9.91 5.75 4.83
CA LEU A 29 -10.85 5.20 5.82
C LEU A 29 -12.32 5.42 5.42
N THR A 30 -12.62 6.57 4.80
CA THR A 30 -13.98 6.86 4.33
C THR A 30 -14.38 5.97 3.16
N LYS A 31 -13.46 5.69 2.22
CA LYS A 31 -13.68 4.73 1.12
C LYS A 31 -13.86 3.30 1.63
N VAL A 32 -13.11 2.89 2.65
CA VAL A 32 -13.29 1.59 3.30
C VAL A 32 -14.67 1.46 3.95
N ILE A 33 -15.11 2.50 4.68
CA ILE A 33 -16.46 2.54 5.27
C ILE A 33 -17.54 2.47 4.19
N ASP A 34 -17.39 3.25 3.11
CA ASP A 34 -18.31 3.22 1.97
C ASP A 34 -18.37 1.83 1.32
N THR A 35 -17.22 1.17 1.17
CA THR A 35 -17.13 -0.18 0.61
C THR A 35 -17.92 -1.17 1.45
N LEU A 36 -17.76 -1.17 2.77
CA LEU A 36 -18.56 -2.04 3.66
C LEU A 36 -20.06 -1.77 3.51
N HIS A 37 -20.45 -0.49 3.47
CA HIS A 37 -21.85 -0.10 3.33
C HIS A 37 -22.46 -0.57 1.99
N ARG A 38 -21.72 -0.47 0.88
CA ARG A 38 -22.15 -0.95 -0.44
C ARG A 38 -22.31 -2.48 -0.49
N HIS A 39 -21.53 -3.22 0.30
CA HIS A 39 -21.58 -4.69 0.37
C HIS A 39 -22.65 -5.22 1.35
N LYS A 40 -23.43 -4.36 2.00
CA LYS A 40 -24.49 -4.76 2.94
C LYS A 40 -25.44 -5.83 2.38
N SER A 41 -25.89 -5.67 1.13
CA SER A 41 -26.79 -6.64 0.49
C SER A 41 -26.12 -8.00 0.28
N GLU A 42 -24.84 -8.03 -0.08
CA GLU A 42 -24.05 -9.26 -0.23
C GLU A 42 -23.87 -9.95 1.12
N PHE A 43 -23.58 -9.18 2.18
CA PHE A 43 -23.46 -9.73 3.53
C PHE A 43 -24.77 -10.33 4.03
N PHE A 44 -25.90 -9.67 3.74
CA PHE A 44 -27.23 -10.22 4.05
C PHE A 44 -27.51 -11.50 3.28
N GLU A 45 -27.19 -11.55 1.99
CA GLU A 45 -27.42 -12.75 1.17
C GLU A 45 -26.59 -13.95 1.65
N LYS A 46 -25.33 -13.72 2.05
CA LYS A 46 -24.41 -14.79 2.48
C LYS A 46 -24.60 -15.23 3.93
N HIS A 47 -24.90 -14.28 4.83
CA HIS A 47 -24.84 -14.49 6.28
C HIS A 47 -26.12 -14.05 7.02
N GLY A 48 -27.16 -13.61 6.31
CA GLY A 48 -28.40 -13.11 6.90
C GLY A 48 -28.21 -11.83 7.73
N GLU A 49 -29.07 -11.64 8.72
CA GLU A 49 -29.01 -10.48 9.62
C GLU A 49 -27.69 -10.39 10.40
N GLU A 50 -27.05 -11.52 10.71
CA GLU A 50 -25.75 -11.54 11.40
C GLU A 50 -24.66 -10.85 10.57
N GLY A 51 -24.68 -11.02 9.23
CA GLY A 51 -23.78 -10.31 8.32
C GLY A 51 -23.99 -8.79 8.33
N VAL A 52 -25.24 -8.34 8.41
CA VAL A 52 -25.59 -6.91 8.48
C VAL A 52 -25.19 -6.30 9.82
N GLU A 53 -25.38 -7.01 10.93
CA GLU A 53 -24.93 -6.52 12.24
C GLU A 53 -23.40 -6.47 12.34
N ALA A 54 -22.70 -7.44 11.74
CA ALA A 54 -21.25 -7.43 11.65
C ALA A 54 -20.73 -6.27 10.78
N GLU A 55 -21.37 -5.97 9.66
CA GLU A 55 -21.07 -4.79 8.82
C GLU A 55 -21.21 -3.48 9.62
N LYS A 56 -22.32 -3.28 10.33
CA LYS A 56 -22.53 -2.11 11.20
C LYS A 56 -21.45 -2.01 12.28
N LYS A 57 -21.06 -3.13 12.89
CA LYS A 57 -19.99 -3.19 13.90
C LYS A 57 -18.65 -2.74 13.30
N ALA A 58 -18.26 -3.29 12.15
CA ALA A 58 -17.02 -2.91 11.47
C ALA A 58 -17.01 -1.41 11.11
N ILE A 59 -18.12 -0.88 10.56
CA ILE A 59 -18.26 0.56 10.25
C ILE A 59 -18.14 1.42 11.51
N SER A 60 -18.72 1.00 12.63
CA SER A 60 -18.62 1.73 13.90
C SER A 60 -17.16 1.82 14.38
N LEU A 61 -16.43 0.70 14.35
CA LEU A 61 -15.02 0.61 14.73
C LEU A 61 -14.12 1.47 13.82
N LEU A 62 -14.36 1.45 12.51
CA LEU A 62 -13.64 2.27 11.53
C LEU A 62 -13.96 3.75 11.64
N SER A 63 -15.21 4.10 11.96
CA SER A 63 -15.60 5.48 12.23
C SER A 63 -14.92 6.01 13.49
N LYS A 64 -14.80 5.17 14.52
CA LYS A 64 -14.02 5.48 15.74
C LYS A 64 -12.55 5.69 15.40
N LEU A 65 -11.94 4.81 14.60
CA LEU A 65 -10.55 4.93 14.14
C LEU A 65 -10.32 6.24 13.37
N ARG A 66 -11.22 6.59 12.44
CA ARG A 66 -11.15 7.85 11.70
C ARG A 66 -11.21 9.06 12.62
N ASN A 67 -12.07 9.04 13.63
CA ASN A 67 -12.16 10.11 14.62
C ASN A 67 -10.91 10.19 15.52
N GLU A 68 -10.36 9.04 15.95
CA GLU A 68 -9.09 8.97 16.68
C GLU A 68 -7.96 9.68 15.90
N LEU A 69 -7.84 9.38 14.60
CA LEU A 69 -6.90 10.04 13.69
C LEU A 69 -7.16 11.54 13.57
N GLN A 70 -8.38 11.94 13.24
CA GLN A 70 -8.73 13.35 12.98
C GLN A 70 -8.56 14.27 14.21
N THR A 71 -8.66 13.70 15.41
CA THR A 71 -8.54 14.41 16.69
C THR A 71 -7.19 14.16 17.38
N ASP A 72 -6.21 13.59 16.67
CA ASP A 72 -4.85 13.29 17.14
C ASP A 72 -4.83 12.55 18.49
N LYS A 73 -5.71 11.57 18.66
CA LYS A 73 -5.74 10.77 19.89
C LYS A 73 -4.46 9.93 20.03
N PRO A 74 -4.06 9.60 21.27
CA PRO A 74 -3.01 8.63 21.49
C PRO A 74 -3.32 7.29 20.79
N ILE A 75 -2.29 6.69 20.22
CA ILE A 75 -2.33 5.34 19.65
C ILE A 75 -2.57 4.34 20.80
N ILE A 76 -3.50 3.41 20.59
CA ILE A 76 -3.92 2.43 21.60
C ILE A 76 -3.42 1.02 21.24
N PRO A 77 -3.18 0.14 22.23
CA PRO A 77 -2.85 -1.26 21.97
C PRO A 77 -3.92 -1.96 21.13
N LEU A 78 -3.47 -2.90 20.31
CA LEU A 78 -4.35 -3.85 19.62
C LEU A 78 -4.88 -4.85 20.65
N VAL A 79 -6.12 -5.27 20.46
CA VAL A 79 -6.88 -6.09 21.41
C VAL A 79 -7.35 -7.42 20.83
N GLU A 80 -7.63 -7.49 19.52
CA GLU A 80 -8.11 -8.74 18.93
C GLU A 80 -6.96 -9.72 18.74
N LYS A 81 -7.19 -11.00 19.06
CA LYS A 81 -6.15 -12.01 18.96
C LYS A 81 -5.86 -12.30 17.50
N PHE A 82 -4.64 -12.02 17.08
CA PHE A 82 -4.11 -12.36 15.77
C PHE A 82 -2.64 -12.75 15.91
N VAL A 83 -2.04 -13.30 14.85
CA VAL A 83 -0.67 -13.84 14.89
C VAL A 83 0.39 -12.80 15.31
N ASP A 84 0.12 -11.53 15.07
CA ASP A 84 1.06 -10.42 15.27
C ASP A 84 0.64 -9.43 16.38
N THR A 85 -0.49 -9.65 17.08
CA THR A 85 -1.03 -8.69 18.04
C THR A 85 -0.03 -8.35 19.16
N ASP A 86 0.63 -9.36 19.72
CA ASP A 86 1.61 -9.16 20.79
C ASP A 86 2.88 -8.44 20.27
N ILE A 87 3.31 -8.75 19.04
CA ILE A 87 4.45 -8.10 18.39
C ILE A 87 4.16 -6.61 18.16
N TRP A 88 2.95 -6.28 17.70
CA TRP A 88 2.51 -4.90 17.52
C TRP A 88 2.46 -4.12 18.82
N ASN A 89 1.95 -4.73 19.89
CA ASN A 89 1.87 -4.10 21.20
C ASN A 89 3.27 -3.86 21.79
N GLN A 90 4.19 -4.82 21.66
CA GLN A 90 5.60 -4.61 22.01
C GLN A 90 6.24 -3.49 21.20
N TYR A 91 5.94 -3.38 19.90
CA TYR A 91 6.46 -2.30 19.07
C TYR A 91 5.88 -0.93 19.46
N LEU A 92 4.60 -0.86 19.85
CA LEU A 92 4.00 0.37 20.40
C LEU A 92 4.67 0.78 21.72
N GLU A 93 4.92 -0.16 22.63
CA GLU A 93 5.66 0.11 23.88
C GLU A 93 7.07 0.63 23.60
N TYR A 94 7.77 0.00 22.63
CA TYR A 94 9.07 0.48 22.16
C TYR A 94 8.98 1.90 21.60
N GLN A 95 8.03 2.19 20.71
CA GLN A 95 7.82 3.53 20.15
C GLN A 95 7.55 4.56 21.26
N GLN A 96 6.78 4.20 22.27
CA GLN A 96 6.52 5.06 23.43
C GLN A 96 7.78 5.28 24.28
N SER A 97 8.68 4.30 24.37
CA SER A 97 9.95 4.42 25.10
C SER A 97 10.97 5.36 24.43
N LEU A 98 10.82 5.61 23.13
CA LEU A 98 11.64 6.57 22.38
C LEU A 98 11.24 8.03 22.62
N LEU A 99 10.08 8.26 23.25
CA LEU A 99 9.55 9.59 23.52
C LEU A 99 10.03 10.10 24.88
N ASN A 100 10.43 11.37 24.94
CA ASN A 100 10.75 12.03 26.20
C ASN A 100 9.45 12.51 26.88
N GLU A 101 9.55 12.92 28.15
CA GLU A 101 8.39 13.43 28.92
C GLU A 101 7.67 14.60 28.23
N SER A 102 8.42 15.47 27.55
CA SER A 102 7.88 16.60 26.77
C SER A 102 7.07 16.18 25.54
N ASP A 103 7.35 15.00 25.00
CA ASP A 103 6.74 14.51 23.76
C ASP A 103 5.38 13.86 24.03
N GLY A 104 5.12 13.46 25.28
CA GLY A 104 3.88 12.87 25.73
C GLY A 104 3.68 11.45 25.20
N LYS A 105 2.50 11.17 24.66
CA LYS A 105 2.14 9.84 24.14
C LYS A 105 2.30 9.74 22.63
N SER A 106 2.62 8.55 22.14
CA SER A 106 2.57 8.21 20.72
C SER A 106 1.17 8.52 20.17
N ARG A 107 1.09 9.37 19.15
CA ARG A 107 -0.15 9.86 18.52
C ARG A 107 0.06 10.10 17.03
N TRP A 108 -1.03 10.31 16.30
CA TRP A 108 -1.08 10.30 14.83
C TRP A 108 -0.19 11.35 14.17
N PHE A 109 -0.17 12.58 14.67
CA PHE A 109 0.62 13.66 14.07
C PHE A 109 2.04 13.78 14.64
N TYR A 110 2.38 13.00 15.67
CA TYR A 110 3.70 13.07 16.30
C TYR A 110 4.61 11.90 15.93
N SER A 111 4.05 10.69 15.90
CA SER A 111 4.83 9.46 15.74
C SER A 111 5.40 9.31 14.31
N PRO A 112 6.40 8.43 14.10
CA PRO A 112 6.94 8.19 12.76
C PRO A 112 5.86 7.84 11.75
N TRP A 113 5.86 8.49 10.59
CA TRP A 113 4.85 8.35 9.54
C TRP A 113 4.67 6.90 9.11
N LEU A 114 5.77 6.17 8.92
CA LEU A 114 5.75 4.74 8.61
C LEU A 114 4.96 3.93 9.66
N PHE A 115 5.19 4.19 10.95
CA PHE A 115 4.46 3.52 12.01
C PHE A 115 2.97 3.88 12.00
N VAL A 116 2.65 5.15 11.80
CA VAL A 116 1.28 5.66 11.74
C VAL A 116 0.47 5.01 10.62
N GLU A 117 1.05 4.93 9.42
CA GLU A 117 0.39 4.29 8.27
C GLU A 117 0.20 2.79 8.48
N CYS A 118 1.24 2.08 8.91
CA CYS A 118 1.14 0.64 9.15
C CYS A 118 0.13 0.33 10.27
N TYR A 119 0.12 1.11 11.35
CA TYR A 119 -0.85 0.97 12.44
C TYR A 119 -2.29 1.20 11.96
N MET A 120 -2.51 2.17 11.06
CA MET A 120 -3.82 2.45 10.48
C MET A 120 -4.36 1.23 9.73
N TYR A 121 -3.59 0.64 8.81
CA TYR A 121 -4.01 -0.55 8.07
C TYR A 121 -4.21 -1.76 9.00
N ARG A 122 -3.38 -1.91 10.04
CA ARG A 122 -3.55 -2.99 11.02
C ARG A 122 -4.81 -2.82 11.88
N ARG A 123 -5.23 -1.59 12.20
CA ARG A 123 -6.50 -1.26 12.87
C ARG A 123 -7.70 -1.44 11.96
N ILE A 124 -7.57 -1.20 10.65
CA ILE A 124 -8.61 -1.59 9.68
C ILE A 124 -8.81 -3.10 9.72
N HIS A 125 -7.72 -3.87 9.63
CA HIS A 125 -7.80 -5.33 9.69
C HIS A 125 -8.40 -5.80 11.01
N GLU A 126 -7.98 -5.22 12.14
CA GLU A 126 -8.56 -5.49 13.47
C GLU A 126 -10.08 -5.31 13.49
N ALA A 127 -10.60 -4.22 12.91
CA ALA A 127 -12.03 -3.94 12.88
C ALA A 127 -12.82 -5.00 12.09
N VAL A 128 -12.23 -5.56 11.03
CA VAL A 128 -12.82 -6.63 10.23
C VAL A 128 -12.81 -7.95 11.02
N ILE A 129 -11.67 -8.36 11.56
CA ILE A 129 -11.58 -9.64 12.31
C ILE A 129 -12.39 -9.63 13.62
N GLN A 130 -12.64 -8.45 14.20
CA GLN A 130 -13.57 -8.27 15.32
C GLN A 130 -15.05 -8.44 14.92
N SER A 131 -15.35 -8.55 13.64
CA SER A 131 -16.72 -8.52 13.11
C SER A 131 -17.06 -9.81 12.35
N PRO A 132 -17.02 -11.00 12.98
CA PRO A 132 -17.56 -12.19 12.35
C PRO A 132 -19.08 -12.03 12.13
N PRO A 133 -19.65 -12.59 11.05
CA PRO A 133 -19.04 -13.57 10.13
C PRO A 133 -18.36 -12.95 8.89
N ILE A 134 -18.04 -11.65 8.89
CA ILE A 134 -17.36 -10.96 7.77
C ILE A 134 -15.85 -10.78 8.00
N ASP A 135 -15.27 -11.52 8.93
CA ASP A 135 -13.85 -11.48 9.33
C ASP A 135 -12.87 -11.88 8.21
N TYR A 136 -13.38 -12.46 7.12
CA TYR A 136 -12.64 -12.75 5.89
C TYR A 136 -12.60 -11.57 4.88
N PHE A 137 -13.37 -10.51 5.10
CA PHE A 137 -13.63 -9.51 4.09
C PHE A 137 -12.39 -8.64 3.82
N ASP A 138 -11.95 -8.62 2.56
CA ASP A 138 -10.89 -7.73 2.12
C ASP A 138 -11.51 -6.43 1.57
N VAL A 139 -11.46 -5.39 2.39
CA VAL A 139 -12.02 -4.06 2.08
C VAL A 139 -11.38 -3.36 0.89
N PHE A 140 -10.24 -3.85 0.39
CA PHE A 140 -9.55 -3.31 -0.78
C PHE A 140 -9.69 -4.21 -2.01
N LYS A 141 -10.35 -5.37 -1.90
CA LYS A 141 -10.48 -6.36 -2.98
C LYS A 141 -11.11 -5.77 -4.24
N GLU A 142 -12.25 -5.10 -4.10
CA GLU A 142 -12.97 -4.49 -5.23
C GLU A 142 -12.07 -3.52 -6.01
N SER A 143 -11.31 -2.67 -5.30
CA SER A 143 -10.40 -1.71 -5.91
C SER A 143 -9.22 -2.41 -6.62
N LYS A 144 -8.67 -3.49 -6.05
CA LYS A 144 -7.61 -4.28 -6.68
C LYS A 144 -8.09 -4.99 -7.95
N GLU A 145 -9.28 -5.58 -7.91
CA GLU A 145 -9.90 -6.22 -9.06
C GLU A 145 -10.22 -5.20 -10.15
N GLN A 146 -10.77 -4.04 -9.79
CA GLN A 146 -11.06 -2.95 -10.72
C GLN A 146 -9.79 -2.48 -11.46
N ASN A 147 -8.68 -2.23 -10.74
CA ASN A 147 -7.42 -1.86 -11.37
C ASN A 147 -6.91 -2.92 -12.35
N PHE A 148 -7.05 -4.20 -12.02
CA PHE A 148 -6.69 -5.30 -12.92
C PHE A 148 -7.56 -5.31 -14.19
N TYR A 149 -8.87 -5.10 -14.06
CA TYR A 149 -9.79 -5.02 -15.20
C TYR A 149 -9.55 -3.77 -16.07
N GLU A 150 -9.20 -2.63 -15.45
CA GLU A 150 -8.87 -1.41 -16.19
C GLU A 150 -7.52 -1.50 -16.91
N SER A 151 -6.60 -2.35 -16.43
CA SER A 151 -5.26 -2.55 -16.99
C SER A 151 -5.17 -3.65 -18.06
N GLN A 152 -6.30 -4.23 -18.51
CA GLN A 152 -6.30 -5.40 -19.41
C GLN A 152 -5.49 -5.20 -20.69
N GLU A 153 -5.60 -4.03 -21.33
CA GLU A 153 -4.86 -3.75 -22.57
C GLU A 153 -3.33 -3.78 -22.33
N SER A 154 -2.87 -3.20 -21.22
CA SER A 154 -1.44 -3.21 -20.84
C SER A 154 -0.96 -4.61 -20.47
N VAL A 155 -1.80 -5.39 -19.76
CA VAL A 155 -1.51 -6.79 -19.43
C VAL A 155 -1.38 -7.63 -20.70
N ILE A 156 -2.31 -7.49 -21.66
CA ILE A 156 -2.25 -8.20 -22.95
C ILE A 156 -1.00 -7.81 -23.73
N ALA A 157 -0.67 -6.52 -23.80
CA ALA A 157 0.52 -6.03 -24.49
C ALA A 157 1.81 -6.60 -23.88
N LEU A 158 1.95 -6.58 -22.55
CA LEU A 158 3.11 -7.11 -21.85
C LEU A 158 3.24 -8.64 -21.99
N CYS A 159 2.13 -9.37 -21.84
CA CYS A 159 2.11 -10.82 -22.07
C CYS A 159 2.48 -11.16 -23.51
N THR A 160 1.98 -10.41 -24.49
CA THR A 160 2.30 -10.60 -25.90
C THR A 160 3.78 -10.33 -26.18
N HIS A 161 4.32 -9.22 -25.65
CA HIS A 161 5.74 -8.87 -25.75
C HIS A 161 6.62 -9.99 -25.18
N LEU A 162 6.30 -10.45 -23.96
CA LEU A 162 7.07 -11.51 -23.30
C LEU A 162 7.02 -12.83 -24.08
N GLN A 163 5.86 -13.23 -24.59
CA GLN A 163 5.74 -14.44 -25.41
C GLN A 163 6.51 -14.34 -26.73
N GLN A 164 6.56 -13.16 -27.33
CA GLN A 164 7.35 -12.94 -28.54
C GLN A 164 8.85 -12.96 -28.23
N LEU A 165 9.28 -12.36 -27.12
CA LEU A 165 10.66 -12.37 -26.65
C LEU A 165 11.15 -13.79 -26.36
N ILE A 166 10.36 -14.60 -25.64
CA ILE A 166 10.72 -15.98 -25.30
C ILE A 166 10.99 -16.82 -26.55
N LYS A 167 10.27 -16.60 -27.66
CA LYS A 167 10.49 -17.33 -28.92
C LYS A 167 11.84 -17.05 -29.57
N THR A 168 12.41 -15.87 -29.36
CA THR A 168 13.65 -15.43 -29.99
C THR A 168 14.80 -15.30 -29.00
N ILE A 169 14.61 -15.67 -27.73
CA ILE A 169 15.54 -15.37 -26.63
C ILE A 169 16.89 -16.05 -26.81
N GLU A 170 16.90 -17.27 -27.38
CA GLU A 170 18.13 -18.04 -27.65
C GLU A 170 18.96 -17.42 -28.79
N ASP A 171 18.33 -16.64 -29.67
CA ASP A 171 18.99 -15.98 -30.80
C ASP A 171 19.57 -14.60 -30.42
N LEU A 172 19.29 -14.10 -29.21
CA LEU A 172 19.77 -12.80 -28.75
C LEU A 172 21.23 -12.89 -28.31
N ASN A 173 22.04 -11.92 -28.73
CA ASN A 173 23.35 -11.72 -28.13
C ASN A 173 23.23 -11.07 -26.74
N GLU A 174 24.34 -11.06 -25.99
CA GLU A 174 24.40 -10.54 -24.63
C GLU A 174 23.88 -9.09 -24.52
N ASN A 175 24.24 -8.20 -25.45
CA ASN A 175 23.78 -6.81 -25.43
C ASN A 175 22.26 -6.71 -25.70
N GLN A 176 21.73 -7.51 -26.62
CA GLN A 176 20.29 -7.53 -26.88
C GLN A 176 19.50 -8.08 -25.68
N LEU A 177 20.03 -9.11 -25.01
CA LEU A 177 19.43 -9.66 -23.81
C LEU A 177 19.45 -8.65 -22.65
N LYS A 178 20.56 -7.91 -22.51
CA LYS A 178 20.70 -6.80 -21.56
C LYS A 178 19.67 -5.70 -21.81
N ASP A 179 19.47 -5.30 -23.06
CA ASP A 179 18.50 -4.28 -23.42
C ASP A 179 17.07 -4.70 -23.08
N GLU A 180 16.70 -5.96 -23.34
CA GLU A 180 15.39 -6.50 -22.94
C GLU A 180 15.25 -6.62 -21.41
N PHE A 181 16.31 -6.97 -20.70
CA PHE A 181 16.33 -6.95 -19.23
C PHE A 181 16.09 -5.54 -18.67
N PHE A 182 16.79 -4.53 -19.19
CA PHE A 182 16.60 -3.14 -18.79
C PHE A 182 15.21 -2.62 -19.14
N LYS A 183 14.64 -3.05 -20.27
CA LYS A 183 13.26 -2.72 -20.65
C LYS A 183 12.27 -3.26 -19.62
N LEU A 184 12.38 -4.54 -19.26
CA LEU A 184 11.48 -5.16 -18.27
C LEU A 184 11.66 -4.58 -16.86
N LEU A 185 12.88 -4.22 -16.45
CA LEU A 185 13.12 -3.51 -15.19
C LEU A 185 12.43 -2.15 -15.15
N GLN A 186 12.50 -1.38 -16.24
CA GLN A 186 11.82 -0.08 -16.31
C GLN A 186 10.30 -0.22 -16.33
N ILE A 187 9.76 -1.25 -17.00
CA ILE A 187 8.32 -1.56 -16.94
C ILE A 187 7.92 -1.89 -15.50
N SER A 188 8.72 -2.68 -14.78
CA SER A 188 8.47 -2.99 -13.37
C SER A 188 8.53 -1.74 -12.47
N LEU A 189 9.47 -0.82 -12.72
CA LEU A 189 9.57 0.43 -11.97
C LEU A 189 8.33 1.30 -12.18
N TRP A 190 7.92 1.50 -13.43
CA TRP A 190 6.83 2.40 -13.77
C TRP A 190 5.45 1.79 -13.55
N GLY A 191 5.33 0.47 -13.50
CA GLY A 191 4.11 -0.22 -13.06
C GLY A 191 3.63 0.20 -11.67
N ASN A 192 4.56 0.68 -10.80
CA ASN A 192 4.20 1.22 -9.48
C ASN A 192 3.39 2.53 -9.56
N LYS A 193 3.32 3.21 -10.71
CA LYS A 193 2.39 4.34 -10.90
C LYS A 193 0.92 3.92 -10.81
N CYS A 194 0.63 2.63 -10.95
CA CYS A 194 -0.70 2.07 -10.77
C CYS A 194 -1.01 1.69 -9.30
N ASP A 195 -0.14 2.04 -8.34
CA ASP A 195 -0.37 1.75 -6.92
C ASP A 195 -1.44 2.67 -6.30
N LEU A 196 -2.39 2.04 -5.61
CA LEU A 196 -3.52 2.66 -4.90
C LEU A 196 -3.06 3.55 -3.73
N SER A 197 -1.90 3.26 -3.14
CA SER A 197 -1.37 4.03 -2.02
C SER A 197 -0.99 5.46 -2.43
N LEU A 198 -0.44 5.61 -3.65
CA LEU A 198 0.02 6.88 -4.20
C LEU A 198 -1.15 7.79 -4.64
N SER A 199 -2.25 7.19 -5.08
CA SER A 199 -3.45 7.90 -5.54
C SER A 199 -4.43 8.27 -4.42
N GLY A 200 -4.15 7.94 -3.15
CA GLY A 200 -5.12 8.12 -2.07
C GLY A 200 -6.36 7.22 -2.26
N GLY A 201 -6.17 6.05 -2.86
CA GLY A 201 -7.23 5.08 -3.17
C GLY A 201 -8.14 5.48 -4.33
N GLU A 202 -7.71 6.35 -5.24
CA GLU A 202 -8.40 6.58 -6.53
C GLU A 202 -7.82 5.66 -7.62
N SER A 203 -8.63 5.24 -8.59
CA SER A 203 -8.09 4.50 -9.74
C SER A 203 -7.23 5.45 -10.58
N SER A 204 -5.98 5.08 -10.83
CA SER A 204 -5.08 5.83 -11.70
C SER A 204 -5.57 5.65 -13.14
N SER A 205 -6.19 6.68 -13.72
CA SER A 205 -6.70 6.67 -15.09
C SER A 205 -5.61 6.84 -16.16
N GLU A 206 -4.33 6.78 -15.78
CA GLU A 206 -3.21 6.84 -16.72
C GLU A 206 -3.13 5.53 -17.53
N LYS A 207 -3.93 5.48 -18.60
CA LYS A 207 -3.85 4.53 -19.72
C LYS A 207 -2.60 4.77 -20.56
N THR A 208 -1.45 4.91 -19.91
CA THR A 208 -0.19 5.10 -20.61
C THR A 208 0.33 3.72 -20.96
N ASP A 209 0.46 3.44 -22.25
CA ASP A 209 1.12 2.25 -22.75
C ASP A 209 2.60 2.29 -22.30
N VAL A 210 2.87 1.72 -21.12
CA VAL A 210 4.18 1.80 -20.46
C VAL A 210 5.28 1.27 -21.38
N LEU A 211 4.98 0.26 -22.21
CA LEU A 211 5.92 -0.31 -23.17
C LEU A 211 6.38 0.72 -24.21
N ASN A 212 5.46 1.56 -24.69
CA ASN A 212 5.73 2.56 -25.71
C ASN A 212 6.22 3.91 -25.15
N SER A 213 6.06 4.15 -23.85
CA SER A 213 6.44 5.40 -23.19
C SER A 213 7.74 5.34 -22.38
N LEU A 214 8.49 4.22 -22.41
CA LEU A 214 9.70 4.07 -21.59
C LEU A 214 10.76 5.16 -21.88
N GLU A 215 10.96 5.53 -23.15
CA GLU A 215 11.93 6.57 -23.49
C GLU A 215 11.53 7.95 -22.96
N ASP A 216 10.22 8.25 -22.94
CA ASP A 216 9.70 9.50 -22.35
C ASP A 216 9.80 9.50 -20.82
N LEU A 217 9.81 8.31 -20.20
CA LEU A 217 9.89 8.14 -18.75
C LEU A 217 11.34 8.10 -18.23
N LYS A 218 12.29 7.76 -19.09
CA LYS A 218 13.72 7.64 -18.77
C LYS A 218 14.33 8.89 -18.12
N PRO A 219 14.00 10.14 -18.53
CA PRO A 219 14.48 11.35 -17.85
C PRO A 219 14.06 11.47 -16.38
N PHE A 220 13.02 10.75 -15.95
CA PHE A 220 12.54 10.75 -14.55
C PHE A 220 13.23 9.70 -13.67
N ILE A 221 14.16 8.89 -14.22
CA ILE A 221 15.00 7.98 -13.43
C ILE A 221 16.19 8.77 -12.87
N LEU A 222 16.10 9.16 -11.60
CA LEU A 222 17.13 9.98 -10.95
C LEU A 222 18.39 9.19 -10.54
N LEU A 223 18.22 7.91 -10.23
CA LEU A 223 19.29 6.98 -9.86
C LEU A 223 19.09 5.68 -10.64
N ASN A 224 20.12 5.22 -11.35
CA ASN A 224 20.01 4.08 -12.25
C ASN A 224 21.19 3.12 -12.05
N ASP A 225 20.96 2.09 -11.25
CA ASP A 225 21.93 1.04 -10.94
C ASP A 225 21.70 -0.25 -11.76
N MET A 226 20.94 -0.18 -12.85
CA MET A 226 20.60 -1.37 -13.65
C MET A 226 21.84 -2.10 -14.19
N GLU A 227 22.93 -1.38 -14.47
CA GLU A 227 24.22 -1.95 -14.88
C GLU A 227 24.83 -2.88 -13.82
N HIS A 228 24.70 -2.51 -12.54
CA HIS A 228 25.17 -3.34 -11.45
C HIS A 228 24.34 -4.62 -11.32
N LEU A 229 23.02 -4.52 -11.52
CA LEU A 229 22.12 -5.68 -11.53
C LEU A 229 22.48 -6.64 -12.68
N TRP A 230 22.68 -6.11 -13.88
CA TRP A 230 23.11 -6.91 -15.03
C TRP A 230 24.43 -7.62 -14.76
N SER A 231 25.43 -6.87 -14.31
CA SER A 231 26.76 -7.40 -14.00
C SER A 231 26.68 -8.53 -12.96
N LEU A 232 25.87 -8.34 -11.92
CA LEU A 232 25.66 -9.35 -10.88
C LEU A 232 25.05 -10.63 -11.44
N LEU A 233 23.99 -10.54 -12.24
CA LEU A 233 23.32 -11.71 -12.78
C LEU A 233 24.18 -12.46 -13.80
N MET A 234 24.93 -11.73 -14.64
CA MET A 234 25.83 -12.35 -15.62
C MET A 234 27.04 -13.04 -14.96
N LEU A 235 27.50 -12.56 -13.81
CA LEU A 235 28.56 -13.20 -13.03
C LEU A 235 28.17 -14.59 -12.49
N PHE A 236 26.87 -14.89 -12.34
CA PHE A 236 26.38 -16.18 -11.83
C PHE A 236 25.83 -17.12 -12.91
N CYS A 237 25.76 -16.69 -14.17
CA CYS A 237 25.26 -17.49 -15.30
C CYS A 237 26.37 -18.25 -16.06
N PHE A 238 27.64 -18.10 -15.67
CA PHE A 238 28.80 -18.86 -16.14
C PHE A 238 29.57 -19.44 -14.96
#